data_AF-A0A9X4XMW7-F1
#
_entry.id   AF-A0A9X4XMW7-F1
#
_cell.length_a   1.000
_cell.length_b   1.000
_cell.length_c   1.000
_cell.angle_alpha   90.00
_cell.angle_beta   90.00
_cell.angle_gamma   90.00
#
_symmetry.space_group_name_H-M   'P 1'
#
loop_
_entity.id
_entity.type
_entity.pdbx_description
1 polymer ?
#
loop_
_entity_poly.entity_id
_entity_poly.type
_entity_poly.pdbx_seq_one_letter_code
_entity_poly.pdbx_strand_id
1 'polypeptide(L)'
;MRGEPVRRRRAHLDFVRCGGRGVHATWRRRDSLALPRKDRPMRTPGAPVAALLLAATLTAATPLPAAAQSLDLSTITCKDFFEGSKDRLDFVIAWMLGYYTDEDDPPVLDFGKLKEKAEKLGAYCATNPTHGLITAADKVMD
;
A
#
# COMPACT_ATOMS: atom_id res chain seq x y z
N MET A 1 -32.45 -35.38 -11.62
CA MET A 1 -31.02 -35.15 -11.91
C MET A 1 -30.42 -34.44 -10.71
N ARG A 2 -29.64 -35.15 -9.90
CA ARG A 2 -29.01 -34.63 -8.66
C ARG A 2 -27.77 -33.83 -9.05
N GLY A 3 -27.78 -32.52 -8.82
CA GLY A 3 -26.59 -31.68 -8.91
C GLY A 3 -25.69 -31.91 -7.70
N GLU A 4 -24.40 -32.14 -7.94
CA GLU A 4 -23.38 -32.32 -6.91
C GLU A 4 -23.23 -31.08 -6.01
N PRO A 5 -22.94 -31.26 -4.71
CA PRO A 5 -22.59 -30.14 -3.83
C PRO A 5 -21.15 -29.68 -4.09
N VAL A 6 -20.98 -28.39 -4.42
CA VAL A 6 -19.68 -27.72 -4.47
C VAL A 6 -18.97 -27.90 -3.12
N ARG A 7 -17.90 -28.70 -3.13
CA ARG A 7 -17.09 -29.02 -1.96
C ARG A 7 -16.38 -27.74 -1.45
N ARG A 8 -16.91 -27.12 -0.38
CA ARG A 8 -16.22 -26.07 0.42
C ARG A 8 -14.82 -26.55 0.80
N ARG A 9 -13.77 -26.04 0.14
CA ARG A 9 -12.41 -26.11 0.69
C ARG A 9 -12.30 -25.06 1.78
N ARG A 10 -12.25 -25.49 3.05
CA ARG A 10 -11.68 -24.69 4.14
C ARG A 10 -10.19 -24.47 3.81
N ALA A 11 -9.87 -23.38 3.13
CA ALA A 11 -8.51 -22.87 3.10
C ALA A 11 -8.32 -22.07 4.38
N HIS A 12 -7.48 -22.60 5.24
CA HIS A 12 -6.96 -21.99 6.45
C HIS A 12 -6.39 -20.60 6.11
N LEU A 13 -6.59 -19.64 7.01
CA LEU A 13 -5.90 -18.36 7.00
C LEU A 13 -4.38 -18.61 7.07
N ASP A 14 -3.69 -18.50 5.95
CA ASP A 14 -2.23 -18.34 5.90
C ASP A 14 -1.92 -17.02 5.18
N PHE A 15 -1.96 -15.95 5.98
CA PHE A 15 -1.37 -14.68 5.64
C PHE A 15 0.16 -14.81 5.70
N VAL A 16 0.82 -14.48 4.59
CA VAL A 16 2.22 -14.08 4.46
C VAL A 16 3.30 -15.17 4.50
N ARG A 17 3.85 -15.44 3.30
CA ARG A 17 5.30 -15.26 3.04
C ARG A 17 5.55 -15.13 1.53
N CYS A 18 5.44 -13.91 0.99
CA CYS A 18 6.13 -13.58 -0.25
C CYS A 18 7.63 -13.53 0.06
N GLY A 19 8.27 -14.69 0.07
CA GLY A 19 9.70 -14.85 0.32
C GLY A 19 10.50 -14.44 -0.91
N GLY A 20 10.95 -13.18 -0.95
CA GLY A 20 11.98 -12.72 -1.88
C GLY A 20 13.30 -13.43 -1.59
N ARG A 21 13.62 -14.43 -2.42
CA ARG A 21 14.88 -15.15 -2.41
C ARG A 21 15.82 -14.50 -3.43
N GLY A 22 16.92 -13.94 -2.93
CA GLY A 22 18.24 -14.05 -3.54
C GLY A 22 18.50 -13.32 -4.85
N VAL A 23 18.73 -12.00 -4.78
CA VAL A 23 19.71 -11.40 -5.68
C VAL A 23 21.11 -11.78 -5.17
N HIS A 24 21.78 -12.68 -5.90
CA HIS A 24 23.20 -12.97 -5.71
C HIS A 24 24.02 -11.71 -6.05
N ALA A 25 24.19 -10.81 -5.09
CA ALA A 25 25.25 -9.83 -5.14
C ALA A 25 26.56 -10.56 -4.79
N THR A 26 27.29 -10.96 -5.83
CA THR A 26 28.60 -11.60 -5.73
C THR A 26 29.54 -10.71 -4.92
N TRP A 27 29.82 -11.11 -3.68
CA TRP A 27 30.90 -10.56 -2.87
C TRP A 27 32.23 -10.83 -3.58
N ARG A 28 32.68 -9.85 -4.36
CA ARG A 28 34.00 -9.86 -4.99
C ARG A 28 35.04 -9.66 -3.89
N ARG A 29 35.69 -10.76 -3.47
CA ARG A 29 37.05 -10.70 -2.90
C ARG A 29 37.92 -9.87 -3.84
N ARG A 30 38.45 -8.76 -3.37
CA ARG A 30 39.55 -8.07 -4.01
C ARG A 30 40.63 -7.90 -2.96
N ASP A 31 41.35 -9.00 -2.79
CA ASP A 31 42.66 -8.98 -2.16
C ASP A 31 43.58 -8.03 -2.94
N SER A 32 44.23 -7.16 -2.16
CA SER A 32 45.63 -6.74 -2.30
C SER A 32 46.15 -6.29 -3.66
N LEU A 33 46.17 -4.97 -3.90
CA LEU A 33 47.30 -4.32 -4.57
C LEU A 33 47.56 -2.92 -3.96
N ALA A 34 48.55 -2.90 -3.06
CA ALA A 34 49.49 -1.84 -2.73
C ALA A 34 49.16 -0.38 -3.13
N LEU A 35 48.98 0.48 -2.12
CA LEU A 35 49.31 1.90 -2.21
C LEU A 35 50.65 2.15 -1.51
N PRO A 36 51.62 2.85 -2.14
CA PRO A 36 52.86 3.21 -1.48
C PRO A 36 52.61 4.43 -0.59
N ARG A 37 52.88 4.31 0.71
CA ARG A 37 53.02 5.48 1.58
C ARG A 37 54.41 5.49 2.21
N LYS A 38 55.25 6.31 1.58
CA LYS A 38 56.45 6.89 2.17
C LYS A 38 55.97 7.84 3.26
N ASP A 39 56.36 7.59 4.52
CA ASP A 39 57.07 8.57 5.35
C ASP A 39 57.32 8.03 6.77
N ARG A 40 58.61 7.80 7.00
CA ARG A 40 59.50 8.04 8.16
C ARG A 40 58.96 8.22 9.60
N PRO A 41 59.84 7.90 10.58
CA PRO A 41 59.48 7.44 11.91
C PRO A 41 59.37 8.60 12.91
N MET A 42 58.71 8.39 14.05
CA MET A 42 59.42 8.25 15.33
C MET A 42 58.46 7.88 16.46
N ARG A 43 58.92 6.89 17.21
CA ARG A 43 58.45 6.33 18.47
C ARG A 43 58.70 7.33 19.60
N THR A 44 57.70 7.61 20.45
CA THR A 44 57.92 7.91 21.88
C THR A 44 56.67 7.59 22.72
N PRO A 45 56.85 7.27 24.02
CA PRO A 45 56.01 6.34 24.77
C PRO A 45 55.15 7.01 25.85
N GLY A 46 54.06 6.36 26.24
CA GLY A 46 53.32 6.70 27.46
C GLY A 46 51.81 6.50 27.33
N ALA A 47 51.30 5.37 27.82
CA ALA A 47 49.94 5.33 28.39
C ALA A 47 49.99 6.05 29.77
N PRO A 48 48.90 6.54 30.41
CA PRO A 48 47.59 5.87 30.43
C PRO A 48 46.33 6.77 30.65
N VAL A 49 45.16 6.12 30.63
CA VAL A 49 43.87 6.54 31.23
C VAL A 49 43.11 7.70 30.56
N ALA A 50 41.97 7.40 29.92
CA ALA A 50 40.68 8.03 30.23
C ALA A 50 39.58 7.47 29.33
N ALA A 51 38.52 7.01 29.97
CA ALA A 51 37.30 6.51 29.35
C ALA A 51 36.61 7.56 28.48
N LEU A 52 36.19 7.17 27.27
CA LEU A 52 35.11 7.84 26.56
C LEU A 52 34.17 6.74 26.02
N LEU A 53 33.11 6.51 26.78
CA LEU A 53 31.97 5.68 26.40
C LEU A 53 31.31 6.30 25.17
N LEU A 54 31.51 5.70 24.00
CA LEU A 54 30.75 6.03 22.80
C LEU A 54 29.36 5.38 22.92
N ALA A 55 28.45 6.08 23.60
CA ALA A 55 27.02 5.76 23.57
C ALA A 55 26.50 6.00 22.15
N ALA A 56 26.41 4.93 21.36
CA ALA A 56 25.74 4.95 20.07
C ALA A 56 24.24 5.13 20.32
N THR A 57 23.75 6.36 20.21
CA THR A 57 22.32 6.63 20.11
C THR A 57 21.82 6.13 18.76
N LEU A 58 21.38 4.87 18.72
CA LEU A 58 20.54 4.41 17.62
C LEU A 58 19.28 5.28 17.63
N THR A 59 19.21 6.27 16.74
CA THR A 59 17.96 6.95 16.42
C THR A 59 17.01 5.88 15.90
N ALA A 60 16.10 5.45 16.75
CA ALA A 60 15.00 4.59 16.36
C ALA A 60 14.26 5.31 15.23
N ALA A 61 14.34 4.77 14.01
CA ALA A 61 13.40 5.12 12.96
C ALA A 61 12.04 4.67 13.47
N THR A 62 11.28 5.59 14.06
CA THR A 62 9.90 5.33 14.42
C THR A 62 9.16 5.10 13.11
N PRO A 63 8.61 3.89 12.88
CA PRO A 63 7.75 3.70 11.74
C PRO A 63 6.58 4.67 11.93
N LEU A 64 6.48 5.66 11.05
CA LEU A 64 5.26 6.46 10.93
C LEU A 64 4.11 5.45 10.81
N PRO A 65 3.03 5.59 11.60
CA PRO A 65 1.88 4.73 11.41
C PRO A 65 1.47 4.86 9.96
N ALA A 66 1.67 3.78 9.19
CA ALA A 66 1.03 3.61 7.90
C ALA A 66 -0.45 3.63 8.24
N ALA A 67 -1.08 4.79 8.05
CA ALA A 67 -2.44 5.00 8.43
C ALA A 67 -3.27 4.08 7.54
N ALA A 68 -3.56 2.89 8.05
CA ALA A 68 -4.59 1.99 7.54
C ALA A 68 -5.91 2.69 7.82
N GLN A 69 -6.21 3.72 7.03
CA GLN A 69 -7.41 4.52 7.16
C GLN A 69 -8.49 3.70 6.48
N SER A 70 -9.12 2.80 7.25
CA SER A 70 -10.35 2.16 6.82
C SER A 70 -11.35 3.27 6.50
N LEU A 71 -11.70 3.41 5.23
CA LEU A 71 -12.67 4.38 4.77
C LEU A 71 -14.05 3.72 4.73
N ASP A 72 -14.94 4.13 5.62
CA ASP A 72 -16.32 3.66 5.62
C ASP A 72 -17.17 4.48 4.66
N LEU A 73 -17.40 3.93 3.47
CA LEU A 73 -18.16 4.59 2.41
C LEU A 73 -19.65 4.78 2.77
N SER A 74 -20.18 4.03 3.73
CA SER A 74 -21.56 4.18 4.19
C SER A 74 -21.79 5.47 4.99
N THR A 75 -20.72 6.08 5.49
CA THR A 75 -20.79 7.26 6.37
C THR A 75 -20.41 8.56 5.68
N ILE A 76 -19.67 8.49 4.57
CA ILE A 76 -19.19 9.70 3.88
C ILE A 76 -20.27 10.30 2.99
N THR A 77 -20.20 11.61 2.84
CA THR A 77 -21.06 12.36 1.93
C THR A 77 -20.46 12.48 0.53
N CYS A 78 -21.29 12.84 -0.44
CA CYS A 78 -20.87 13.24 -1.78
C CYS A 78 -19.82 14.37 -1.76
N LYS A 79 -19.89 15.27 -0.78
CA LYS A 79 -18.86 16.31 -0.57
C LYS A 79 -17.52 15.69 -0.14
N ASP A 80 -17.52 14.84 0.87
CA ASP A 80 -16.31 14.17 1.39
C ASP A 80 -15.67 13.24 0.35
N PHE A 81 -16.47 12.74 -0.60
CA PHE A 81 -15.98 12.01 -1.76
C PHE A 81 -15.08 12.92 -2.62
N PHE A 82 -15.57 14.09 -3.05
CA PHE A 82 -14.83 15.03 -3.90
C PHE A 82 -13.65 15.73 -3.21
N GLU A 83 -13.69 15.87 -1.88
CA GLU A 83 -12.57 16.46 -1.12
C GLU A 83 -11.36 15.51 -0.99
N GLY A 84 -11.49 14.26 -1.44
CA GLY A 84 -10.40 13.29 -1.46
C GLY A 84 -9.30 13.60 -2.48
N SER A 85 -8.11 13.01 -2.29
CA SER A 85 -7.08 13.02 -3.33
C SER A 85 -7.57 12.28 -4.59
N LYS A 86 -6.99 12.61 -5.75
CA LYS A 86 -7.31 11.92 -7.01
C LYS A 86 -7.13 10.39 -6.88
N ASP A 87 -6.06 9.95 -6.24
CA ASP A 87 -5.81 8.52 -6.04
C ASP A 87 -6.92 7.89 -5.17
N ARG A 88 -7.31 8.55 -4.07
CA ARG A 88 -8.42 8.08 -3.22
C ARG A 88 -9.72 7.99 -4.01
N LEU A 89 -10.04 9.01 -4.81
CA LEU A 89 -11.21 9.03 -5.68
C LEU A 89 -11.20 7.85 -6.65
N ASP A 90 -10.10 7.65 -7.37
CA ASP A 90 -9.95 6.58 -8.35
C ASP A 90 -10.09 5.19 -7.67
N PHE A 91 -9.52 5.00 -6.47
CA PHE A 91 -9.68 3.76 -5.69
C PHE A 91 -11.11 3.53 -5.21
N VAL A 92 -11.80 4.57 -4.72
CA VAL A 92 -13.20 4.45 -4.28
C VAL A 92 -14.11 4.13 -5.45
N ILE A 93 -13.92 4.78 -6.61
CA ILE A 93 -14.69 4.49 -7.83
C ILE A 93 -14.46 3.04 -8.26
N ALA A 94 -13.20 2.59 -8.34
CA ALA A 94 -12.85 1.22 -8.69
C ALA A 94 -13.48 0.20 -7.73
N TRP A 95 -13.49 0.49 -6.43
CA TRP A 95 -14.16 -0.34 -5.44
C TRP A 95 -15.68 -0.38 -5.65
N MET A 96 -16.32 0.76 -5.89
CA MET A 96 -17.76 0.84 -6.12
C MET A 96 -18.18 0.04 -7.36
N LEU A 97 -17.40 0.09 -8.43
CA LEU A 97 -17.68 -0.69 -9.64
C LEU A 97 -17.73 -2.19 -9.34
N GLY A 98 -16.78 -2.70 -8.55
CA GLY A 98 -16.83 -4.08 -8.08
C GLY A 98 -17.97 -4.35 -7.09
N TYR A 99 -18.30 -3.39 -6.21
CA TYR A 99 -19.37 -3.52 -5.22
C TYR A 99 -20.76 -3.65 -5.85
N TYR A 100 -21.01 -2.97 -6.96
CA TYR A 100 -22.27 -3.00 -7.72
C TYR A 100 -22.23 -3.96 -8.94
N THR A 101 -21.25 -4.87 -9.00
CA THR A 101 -21.22 -5.94 -10.01
C THR A 101 -21.95 -7.17 -9.47
N ASP A 102 -22.81 -7.80 -10.27
CA ASP A 102 -23.53 -9.00 -9.85
C ASP A 102 -22.62 -10.25 -9.80
N GLU A 103 -22.94 -11.23 -8.96
CA GLU A 103 -22.15 -12.47 -8.81
C GLU A 103 -22.04 -13.28 -10.11
N ASP A 104 -23.04 -13.18 -10.98
CA ASP A 104 -23.12 -13.90 -12.27
C ASP A 104 -22.59 -13.07 -13.45
N ASP A 105 -22.13 -11.82 -13.21
CA ASP A 105 -21.59 -10.98 -14.27
C ASP A 105 -20.24 -11.52 -14.79
N PRO A 106 -19.98 -11.37 -16.10
CA PRO A 106 -18.70 -11.76 -16.66
C PRO A 106 -17.58 -10.89 -16.07
N PRO A 107 -16.35 -11.42 -15.91
CA PRO A 107 -15.19 -10.66 -15.41
C PRO A 107 -14.63 -9.73 -16.50
N VAL A 108 -15.48 -8.88 -17.06
CA VAL A 108 -15.18 -7.95 -18.15
C VAL A 108 -15.42 -6.54 -17.65
N LEU A 109 -14.36 -5.73 -17.64
CA LEU A 109 -14.45 -4.32 -17.32
C LEU A 109 -14.85 -3.53 -18.57
N ASP A 110 -16.13 -3.17 -18.68
CA ASP A 110 -16.62 -2.29 -19.72
C ASP A 110 -16.34 -0.82 -19.36
N PHE A 111 -15.28 -0.25 -19.95
CA PHE A 111 -14.89 1.15 -19.70
C PHE A 111 -15.95 2.17 -20.13
N GLY A 112 -16.84 1.83 -21.06
CA GLY A 112 -17.93 2.70 -21.50
C GLY A 112 -19.02 2.81 -20.44
N LYS A 113 -19.53 1.66 -19.97
CA LYS A 113 -20.49 1.60 -18.86
C LYS A 113 -19.93 2.20 -17.58
N LEU A 114 -18.64 1.96 -17.32
CA LEU A 114 -17.91 2.53 -16.19
C LEU A 114 -17.92 4.05 -16.23
N LYS A 115 -17.58 4.64 -17.38
CA LYS A 115 -17.63 6.08 -17.58
C LYS A 115 -19.05 6.63 -17.37
N GLU A 116 -20.06 5.98 -17.94
CA GLU A 116 -21.46 6.40 -17.81
C GLU A 116 -21.93 6.41 -16.34
N LYS A 117 -21.64 5.34 -15.60
CA LYS A 117 -22.00 5.20 -14.17
C LYS A 117 -21.27 6.23 -13.33
N ALA A 118 -19.97 6.46 -13.59
CA ALA A 118 -19.19 7.49 -12.92
C ALA A 118 -19.71 8.91 -13.19
N GLU A 119 -20.10 9.21 -14.44
CA GLU A 119 -20.70 10.51 -14.81
C GLU A 119 -22.05 10.73 -14.12
N LYS A 120 -22.92 9.71 -14.06
CA LYS A 120 -24.20 9.77 -13.36
C LYS A 120 -24.04 10.01 -11.86
N LEU A 121 -23.13 9.29 -11.20
CA LEU A 121 -22.82 9.49 -9.79
C LEU A 121 -22.21 10.86 -9.52
N GLY A 122 -21.25 11.29 -10.36
CA GLY A 122 -20.63 12.60 -10.26
C GLY A 122 -21.66 13.73 -10.38
N ALA A 123 -22.56 13.64 -11.35
CA ALA A 123 -23.63 14.62 -11.56
C ALA A 123 -24.62 14.67 -10.38
N TYR A 124 -25.02 13.51 -9.85
CA TYR A 124 -25.89 13.44 -8.68
C TYR A 124 -25.20 14.05 -7.45
N CYS A 125 -23.95 13.67 -7.19
CA CYS A 125 -23.20 14.17 -6.05
C CYS A 125 -22.88 15.66 -6.14
N ALA A 126 -22.68 16.21 -7.35
CA ALA A 126 -22.48 17.64 -7.55
C ALA A 126 -23.71 18.48 -7.17
N THR A 127 -24.92 17.92 -7.36
CA THR A 127 -26.18 18.60 -7.01
C THR A 127 -26.64 18.31 -5.59
N ASN A 128 -26.14 17.25 -4.96
CA ASN A 128 -26.53 16.81 -3.62
C ASN A 128 -25.32 16.56 -2.70
N PRO A 129 -24.57 17.62 -2.33
CA PRO A 129 -23.31 17.46 -1.58
C PRO A 129 -23.50 16.83 -0.18
N THR A 130 -24.68 16.94 0.42
CA THR A 130 -24.97 16.42 1.77
C THR A 130 -25.48 14.98 1.78
N HIS A 131 -25.81 14.40 0.62
CA HIS A 131 -26.25 13.00 0.56
C HIS A 131 -25.07 12.05 0.79
N GLY A 132 -25.36 10.89 1.40
CA GLY A 132 -24.39 9.81 1.55
C GLY A 132 -23.97 9.26 0.19
N LEU A 133 -22.69 8.88 0.05
CA LEU A 133 -22.14 8.39 -1.23
C LEU A 133 -22.84 7.11 -1.69
N ILE A 134 -23.05 6.14 -0.79
CA ILE A 134 -23.75 4.89 -1.11
C ILE A 134 -25.20 5.17 -1.51
N THR A 135 -25.91 6.05 -0.79
CA THR A 135 -27.28 6.44 -1.15
C THR A 135 -27.37 7.11 -2.52
N ALA A 136 -26.33 7.83 -2.95
CA ALA A 136 -26.26 8.38 -4.30
C ALA A 136 -26.07 7.27 -5.34
N ALA A 137 -25.18 6.32 -5.04
CA ALA A 137 -24.86 5.20 -5.91
C ALA A 137 -26.04 4.25 -6.10
N ASP A 138 -26.75 3.86 -5.05
CA ASP A 138 -27.97 3.01 -5.13
C ASP A 138 -29.06 3.63 -6.03
N LYS A 139 -29.05 4.95 -6.21
CA LYS A 139 -30.03 5.63 -7.08
C LYS A 139 -29.64 5.67 -8.55
N VAL A 140 -28.36 5.54 -8.87
CA VAL A 140 -27.83 5.84 -10.21
C VAL A 140 -26.96 4.72 -10.80
N MET A 141 -26.49 3.80 -9.96
CA MET A 141 -25.59 2.70 -10.29
C MET A 141 -26.23 1.32 -10.21
N ASP A 142 -27.29 1.12 -9.42
CA ASP A 142 -28.18 -0.04 -9.53
C ASP A 142 -28.93 -0.08 -10.89
#